data_AF-A0A6I8W3D8-F1
#
_entry.id   AF-A0A6I8W3D8-F1
#
_cell.length_a   1.000
_cell.length_b   1.000
_cell.length_c   1.000
_cell.angle_alpha   90.00
_cell.angle_beta   90.00
_cell.angle_gamma   90.00
#
_symmetry.space_group_name_H-M   'P 1'
#
loop_
_entity.id
_entity.type
_entity.pdbx_description
1 polymer ?
#
loop_
_entity_poly.entity_id
_entity_poly.type
_entity_poly.pdbx_seq_one_letter_code
_entity_poly.pdbx_strand_id
1 'polypeptide(L)'
;MLKKNGGSCLLRLGSVQSPLRQQLLHVWTGEPRSWRRRGGALSISADGRRHKSEDCNSVTLEHTFKCYDLDSGPPMDVELSRDDALKMYSQMLEVRRVETMASNYYKEKKIRGFCHLYIGQEAVAVGMHARMRKQDSMITAYRCHAWTYLMGVSIYEMMAELLGVRTGCSRGKGGSMHMYSERYYGGNGIVGAQVPVGAGVALAHQFRRDGGVCIVCYGDGAANQGQVFEAYNIAKLWCLPCIFVCENNDYAMGTKANRAAASTDFYMRGQYIPGLWVDGNQVLAVRSATQFAIEYALSHGPIVLEMNTYRYVGHSMSDPGTSYRSRDEVKQMREKRDPITSFRGQIIALCLATEEELKKIETETRKRVDDDCKKAAKDKEVDPIELHADVYAKNLEPRIRDVHGYHLEHHRISELCLGKPKATPQSEIKNVPVGDAAMVAAAAEAKKAADKARAEKAKAEGKEVPKPPGEAPPAAAAGAPPPAGATAPAAAPPAAAPPPAAAPPAKGAPPPAKGASPGAPPPAAPPAKK
;
A
#
# COMPACT_ATOMS: atom_id res chain seq x y z
N MET A 1 34.61 52.56 22.44
CA MET A 1 34.04 53.70 23.19
C MET A 1 32.78 53.25 23.89
N LEU A 2 32.62 53.68 25.14
CA LEU A 2 31.60 53.33 26.12
C LEU A 2 30.16 53.70 25.72
N LYS A 3 29.17 52.90 26.15
CA LYS A 3 28.15 53.19 27.20
C LYS A 3 27.00 52.16 27.08
N LYS A 4 26.81 51.23 28.02
CA LYS A 4 26.21 51.32 29.38
C LYS A 4 24.80 51.91 29.43
N ASN A 5 23.83 51.08 29.80
CA ASN A 5 22.87 51.22 30.93
C ASN A 5 21.70 50.24 30.71
N GLY A 6 21.22 49.42 31.63
CA GLY A 6 21.50 49.21 33.05
C GLY A 6 20.33 48.43 33.69
N GLY A 7 20.66 47.51 34.60
CA GLY A 7 19.88 46.93 35.72
C GLY A 7 18.37 46.68 35.57
N SER A 8 17.91 45.42 35.59
CA SER A 8 17.69 44.56 36.77
C SER A 8 16.43 44.86 37.58
N CYS A 9 15.46 43.93 37.58
CA CYS A 9 14.71 43.60 38.78
C CYS A 9 14.45 42.08 38.86
N LEU A 10 14.94 41.48 39.95
CA LEU A 10 14.84 40.08 40.38
C LEU A 10 13.61 39.90 41.27
N LEU A 11 12.96 38.72 41.20
CA LEU A 11 12.34 37.94 42.32
C LEU A 11 11.62 36.73 41.67
N ARG A 12 12.16 35.50 41.67
CA ARG A 12 12.31 34.45 42.72
C ARG A 12 11.18 33.41 42.72
N LEU A 13 11.61 32.13 42.71
CA LEU A 13 10.95 30.87 43.07
C LEU A 13 10.06 30.25 41.96
N GLY A 14 10.15 28.96 41.61
CA GLY A 14 10.80 27.82 42.25
C GLY A 14 11.05 26.67 41.27
N SER A 15 11.86 25.73 41.76
CA SER A 15 12.42 24.57 41.09
C SER A 15 11.40 23.50 40.69
N VAL A 16 11.40 23.11 39.41
CA VAL A 16 11.15 21.71 38.99
C VAL A 16 12.05 21.45 37.76
N GLN A 17 13.07 20.61 37.93
CA GLN A 17 13.92 20.12 36.85
C GLN A 17 13.18 19.01 36.09
N SER A 18 13.08 19.12 34.76
CA SER A 18 12.73 18.01 33.86
C SER A 18 13.85 17.81 32.82
N PRO A 19 14.11 16.58 32.35
CA PRO A 19 15.33 16.22 31.61
C PRO A 19 15.32 16.59 30.12
N LEU A 20 14.75 17.75 29.77
CA LEU A 20 14.60 18.22 28.38
C LEU A 20 15.67 19.25 27.96
N ARG A 21 16.77 19.37 28.73
CA ARG A 21 17.81 20.40 28.51
C ARG A 21 19.23 19.86 28.35
N GLN A 22 19.38 18.66 27.78
CA GLN A 22 20.69 18.12 27.38
C GLN A 22 20.82 17.72 25.90
N GLN A 23 19.91 18.16 25.02
CA GLN A 23 20.01 17.88 23.58
C GLN A 23 19.93 19.10 22.64
N LEU A 24 20.16 20.32 23.15
CA LEU A 24 20.06 21.53 22.32
C LEU A 24 21.32 22.42 22.23
N LEU A 25 22.49 21.89 22.57
CA LEU A 25 23.77 22.60 22.35
C LEU A 25 24.82 21.66 21.76
N HIS A 26 24.66 21.33 20.47
CA HIS A 26 25.77 21.00 19.57
C HIS A 26 25.30 21.15 18.11
N VAL A 27 25.01 22.39 17.71
CA VAL A 27 24.92 22.79 16.30
C VAL A 27 25.86 23.97 16.11
N TRP A 28 27.15 23.67 15.96
CA TRP A 28 28.15 24.46 15.23
C TRP A 28 29.54 23.91 15.50
N THR A 29 29.95 22.94 14.69
CA THR A 29 31.30 22.84 14.10
C THR A 29 31.22 21.73 13.05
N GLY A 30 31.49 22.08 11.80
CA GLY A 30 31.48 21.13 10.70
C GLY A 30 32.69 20.22 10.75
N GLU A 31 32.45 18.91 10.85
CA GLU A 31 33.32 17.86 10.32
C GLU A 31 32.45 16.67 9.89
N PRO A 32 32.62 16.13 8.67
CA PRO A 32 31.87 14.97 8.21
C PRO A 32 32.48 13.70 8.82
N ARG A 33 31.73 13.02 9.71
CA ARG A 33 32.07 11.68 10.17
C ARG A 33 31.90 10.68 9.03
N SER A 34 32.98 10.45 8.29
CA SER A 34 33.10 9.35 7.34
C SER A 34 33.17 8.01 8.10
N TRP A 35 32.08 7.25 8.09
CA TRP A 35 32.13 5.86 8.52
C TRP A 35 32.53 5.01 7.32
N ARG A 36 33.78 4.52 7.33
CA ARG A 36 34.28 3.51 6.40
C ARG A 36 33.29 2.33 6.38
N ARG A 37 32.66 2.10 5.22
CA ARG A 37 32.04 0.81 4.88
C ARG A 37 33.13 -0.27 4.96
N ARG A 38 33.14 -1.07 6.02
CA ARG A 38 33.76 -2.40 5.95
C ARG A 38 32.77 -3.29 5.20
N GLY A 39 33.13 -3.66 3.97
CA GLY A 39 32.49 -4.75 3.26
C GLY A 39 32.79 -6.05 4.00
N GLY A 40 31.88 -6.46 4.89
CA GLY A 40 31.82 -7.83 5.38
C GLY A 40 30.97 -8.63 4.41
N ALA A 41 31.54 -9.65 3.78
CA ALA A 41 30.74 -10.77 3.31
C ALA A 41 30.07 -11.40 4.54
N LEU A 42 28.76 -11.61 4.49
CA LEU A 42 28.08 -12.40 5.52
C LEU A 42 28.65 -13.83 5.47
N SER A 43 29.39 -14.20 6.51
CA SER A 43 29.58 -15.60 6.86
C SER A 43 28.30 -16.08 7.54
N ILE A 44 27.59 -17.00 6.93
CA ILE A 44 26.60 -17.82 7.64
C ILE A 44 27.42 -18.63 8.64
N SER A 45 27.33 -18.30 9.94
CA SER A 45 27.82 -19.20 10.97
C SER A 45 26.93 -20.44 10.91
N ALA A 46 27.51 -21.59 10.63
CA ALA A 46 26.81 -22.88 10.54
C ALA A 46 26.39 -23.41 11.93
N ASP A 47 26.10 -22.52 12.89
CA ASP A 47 25.83 -22.84 14.28
C ASP A 47 24.47 -22.29 14.75
N GLY A 48 23.50 -22.26 13.84
CA GLY A 48 22.09 -22.12 14.21
C GLY A 48 21.66 -23.38 14.97
N ARG A 49 21.30 -23.23 16.25
CA ARG A 49 20.77 -24.34 17.06
C ARG A 49 19.52 -24.90 16.39
N ARG A 50 19.65 -26.10 15.80
CA ARG A 50 18.55 -26.86 15.21
C ARG A 50 17.66 -27.41 16.32
N HIS A 51 16.43 -26.92 16.42
CA HIS A 51 15.36 -27.66 17.09
C HIS A 51 14.52 -28.36 16.03
N LYS A 52 14.62 -29.70 15.98
CA LYS A 52 13.81 -30.54 15.10
C LYS A 52 12.45 -30.79 15.77
N SER A 53 11.38 -30.32 15.14
CA SER A 53 10.09 -31.02 15.21
C SER A 53 9.91 -31.78 13.90
N GLU A 54 9.13 -32.87 13.89
CA GLU A 54 9.13 -33.87 12.81
C GLU A 54 8.77 -33.33 11.41
N ASP A 55 8.16 -32.12 11.30
CA ASP A 55 7.75 -31.50 10.02
C ASP A 55 8.11 -30.00 9.86
N CYS A 56 8.81 -29.38 10.83
CA CYS A 56 9.08 -27.94 10.80
C CYS A 56 10.51 -27.61 11.24
N ASN A 57 11.22 -26.82 10.41
CA ASN A 57 12.55 -26.31 10.70
C ASN A 57 12.48 -24.86 11.20
N SER A 58 13.32 -24.50 12.16
CA SER A 58 13.45 -23.14 12.68
C SER A 58 14.63 -22.39 12.03
N VAL A 59 14.44 -21.11 11.72
CA VAL A 59 15.48 -20.19 11.24
C VAL A 59 15.52 -18.97 12.15
N THR A 60 16.70 -18.57 12.60
CA THR A 60 16.88 -17.29 13.30
C THR A 60 17.18 -16.19 12.29
N LEU A 61 16.33 -15.17 12.25
CA LEU A 61 16.48 -13.99 11.42
C LEU A 61 17.43 -13.01 12.12
N GLU A 62 18.64 -12.83 11.61
CA GLU A 62 19.61 -11.90 12.19
C GLU A 62 19.63 -10.56 11.44
N HIS A 63 19.67 -9.45 12.19
CA HIS A 63 19.79 -8.09 11.62
C HIS A 63 18.70 -7.69 10.62
N THR A 64 17.51 -8.30 10.70
CA THR A 64 16.42 -8.10 9.74
C THR A 64 15.45 -6.99 10.12
N PHE A 65 15.50 -6.49 11.35
CA PHE A 65 14.53 -5.50 11.86
C PHE A 65 15.18 -4.33 12.60
N LYS A 66 14.52 -3.16 12.56
CA LYS A 66 14.73 -2.06 13.51
C LYS A 66 13.38 -1.54 13.96
N CYS A 67 13.21 -1.36 15.26
CA CYS A 67 11.94 -0.92 15.84
C CYS A 67 11.99 0.59 16.16
N TYR A 68 10.84 1.25 16.04
CA TYR A 68 10.59 2.62 16.46
C TYR A 68 9.31 2.67 17.28
N ASP A 69 9.41 3.13 18.52
CA ASP A 69 8.27 3.24 19.45
C ASP A 69 7.51 1.91 19.66
N LEU A 70 8.26 0.80 19.74
CA LEU A 70 7.74 -0.54 20.04
C LEU A 70 8.51 -1.16 21.20
N ASP A 71 7.80 -1.71 22.18
CA ASP A 71 8.39 -2.43 23.32
C ASP A 71 9.04 -3.75 22.91
N SER A 72 8.49 -4.40 21.87
CA SER A 72 8.99 -5.65 21.31
C SER A 72 8.78 -5.68 19.80
N GLY A 73 9.77 -6.20 19.07
CA GLY A 73 9.68 -6.43 17.63
C GLY A 73 9.10 -7.79 17.25
N PRO A 74 9.08 -8.11 15.94
CA PRO A 74 8.69 -9.43 15.45
C PRO A 74 9.58 -10.55 15.99
N PRO A 75 9.07 -11.79 16.05
CA PRO A 75 9.89 -12.95 16.41
C PRO A 75 11.04 -13.13 15.41
N MET A 76 12.24 -13.34 15.96
CA MET A 76 13.46 -13.61 15.19
C MET A 76 13.56 -15.07 14.79
N ASP A 77 13.16 -15.97 15.68
CA ASP A 77 13.08 -17.40 15.38
C ASP A 77 11.76 -17.70 14.68
N VAL A 78 11.86 -18.14 13.42
CA VAL A 78 10.70 -18.40 12.57
C VAL A 78 10.68 -19.85 12.10
N GLU A 79 9.49 -20.41 12.15
CA GLU A 79 9.20 -21.76 11.69
C GLU A 79 8.92 -21.79 10.19
N LEU A 80 9.50 -22.77 9.49
CA LEU A 80 9.31 -22.96 8.06
C LEU A 80 9.09 -24.45 7.75
N SER A 81 7.87 -24.77 7.32
CA SER A 81 7.55 -26.08 6.74
C SER A 81 8.02 -26.16 5.29
N ARG A 82 8.18 -27.39 4.79
CA ARG A 82 8.53 -27.65 3.38
C ARG A 82 7.50 -27.05 2.42
N ASP A 83 6.22 -27.25 2.69
CA ASP A 83 5.15 -26.81 1.79
C ASP A 83 5.08 -25.28 1.68
N ASP A 84 5.19 -24.57 2.82
CA ASP A 84 5.25 -23.10 2.82
C ASP A 84 6.47 -22.60 2.05
N ALA A 85 7.62 -23.27 2.22
CA ALA A 85 8.84 -22.90 1.53
C ALA A 85 8.73 -23.04 0.01
N LEU A 86 8.27 -24.21 -0.46
CA LEU A 86 8.09 -24.48 -1.89
C LEU A 86 7.03 -23.58 -2.52
N LYS A 87 5.96 -23.27 -1.78
CA LYS A 87 4.92 -22.34 -2.23
C LYS A 87 5.46 -20.92 -2.41
N MET A 88 6.10 -20.34 -1.40
CA MET A 88 6.66 -18.99 -1.49
C MET A 88 7.75 -18.90 -2.56
N TYR A 89 8.58 -19.94 -2.69
CA TYR A 89 9.62 -20.00 -3.72
C TYR A 89 9.02 -20.00 -5.13
N SER A 90 8.01 -20.84 -5.36
CA SER A 90 7.26 -20.88 -6.64
C SER A 90 6.62 -19.54 -6.95
N GLN A 91 5.99 -18.89 -5.97
CA GLN A 91 5.36 -17.58 -6.14
C GLN A 91 6.37 -16.48 -6.52
N MET A 92 7.55 -16.45 -5.90
CA MET A 92 8.58 -15.48 -6.30
C MET A 92 9.10 -15.74 -7.72
N LEU A 93 9.23 -17.01 -8.12
CA LEU A 93 9.61 -17.39 -9.49
C LEU A 93 8.54 -16.98 -10.52
N GLU A 94 7.27 -17.18 -10.21
CA GLU A 94 6.14 -16.77 -11.04
C GLU A 94 6.13 -15.26 -11.27
N VAL A 95 6.25 -14.48 -10.19
CA VAL A 95 6.33 -13.01 -10.26
C VAL A 95 7.53 -12.59 -11.11
N ARG A 96 8.73 -13.12 -10.86
CA ARG A 96 9.92 -12.80 -11.66
C ARG A 96 9.71 -13.13 -13.14
N ARG A 97 9.05 -14.25 -13.45
CA ARG A 97 8.87 -14.71 -14.82
C ARG A 97 7.81 -13.90 -15.57
N VAL A 98 6.67 -13.60 -14.96
CA VAL A 98 5.61 -12.80 -15.60
C VAL A 98 6.12 -11.39 -15.91
N GLU A 99 6.91 -10.80 -15.01
CA GLU A 99 7.53 -9.48 -15.22
C GLU A 99 8.57 -9.51 -16.35
N THR A 100 9.31 -10.61 -16.47
CA THR A 100 10.25 -10.81 -17.59
C THR A 100 9.50 -10.91 -18.93
N MET A 101 8.36 -11.61 -18.95
CA MET A 101 7.50 -11.70 -20.13
C MET A 101 6.89 -10.34 -20.49
N ALA A 102 6.43 -9.57 -19.50
CA ALA A 102 5.94 -8.21 -19.69
C ALA A 102 7.03 -7.29 -20.29
N SER A 103 8.27 -7.36 -19.79
CA SER A 103 9.42 -6.66 -20.39
C SER A 103 9.59 -6.99 -21.87
N ASN A 104 9.50 -8.27 -22.24
CA ASN A 104 9.69 -8.71 -23.62
C ASN A 104 8.55 -8.21 -24.53
N TYR A 105 7.30 -8.39 -24.11
CA TYR A 105 6.15 -7.90 -24.87
C TYR A 105 6.10 -6.38 -25.00
N TYR A 106 6.62 -5.63 -24.02
CA TYR A 106 6.81 -4.19 -24.15
C TYR A 106 7.84 -3.84 -25.24
N LYS A 107 8.99 -4.53 -25.26
CA LYS A 107 10.01 -4.34 -26.31
C LYS A 107 9.51 -4.73 -27.71
N GLU A 108 8.63 -5.73 -27.78
CA GLU A 108 7.91 -6.12 -28.99
C GLU A 108 6.76 -5.16 -29.36
N LYS A 109 6.55 -4.08 -28.59
CA LYS A 109 5.48 -3.07 -28.77
C LYS A 109 4.06 -3.62 -28.63
N LYS A 110 3.88 -4.81 -28.04
CA LYS A 110 2.58 -5.39 -27.72
C LYS A 110 1.98 -4.75 -26.47
N ILE A 111 2.81 -4.48 -25.46
CA ILE A 111 2.43 -3.64 -24.31
C ILE A 111 2.82 -2.20 -24.63
N ARG A 112 1.92 -1.25 -24.34
CA ARG A 112 2.07 0.19 -24.62
C ARG A 112 1.91 1.01 -23.33
N GLY A 113 2.24 2.30 -23.40
CA GLY A 113 2.05 3.23 -22.29
C GLY A 113 2.97 2.93 -21.10
N PHE A 114 2.41 2.92 -19.89
CA PHE A 114 3.18 2.64 -18.68
C PHE A 114 3.32 1.14 -18.43
N CYS A 115 4.50 0.72 -17.97
CA CYS A 115 4.74 -0.65 -17.50
C CYS A 115 5.84 -0.63 -16.42
N HIS A 116 5.46 -0.95 -15.17
CA HIS A 116 6.33 -0.83 -13.99
C HIS A 116 6.59 -2.21 -13.39
N LEU A 117 7.76 -2.78 -13.65
CA LEU A 117 8.05 -4.17 -13.29
C LEU A 117 8.51 -4.33 -11.84
N TYR A 118 8.01 -5.31 -11.12
CA TYR A 118 8.31 -5.59 -9.71
C TYR A 118 9.63 -6.36 -9.48
N ILE A 119 10.46 -6.51 -10.52
CA ILE A 119 11.68 -7.32 -10.52
C ILE A 119 12.68 -6.88 -9.43
N GLY A 120 12.99 -7.78 -8.52
CA GLY A 120 13.91 -7.60 -7.39
C GLY A 120 13.23 -7.36 -6.04
N GLN A 121 11.91 -7.16 -6.03
CA GLN A 121 11.11 -6.88 -4.84
C GLN A 121 10.19 -8.06 -4.45
N GLU A 122 10.35 -9.23 -5.08
CA GLU A 122 9.40 -10.36 -4.97
C GLU A 122 9.15 -10.81 -3.53
N ALA A 123 10.19 -10.78 -2.68
CA ALA A 123 10.09 -11.15 -1.27
C ALA A 123 9.11 -10.26 -0.49
N VAL A 124 8.94 -8.99 -0.87
CA VAL A 124 8.00 -8.07 -0.21
C VAL A 124 6.57 -8.58 -0.43
N ALA A 125 6.12 -8.64 -1.68
CA ALA A 125 4.74 -9.04 -1.97
C ALA A 125 4.45 -10.48 -1.52
N VAL A 126 5.35 -11.44 -1.79
CA VAL A 126 5.14 -12.86 -1.42
C VAL A 126 5.20 -13.06 0.10
N GLY A 127 6.17 -12.45 0.77
CA GLY A 127 6.32 -12.58 2.23
C GLY A 127 5.13 -12.00 2.98
N MET A 128 4.62 -10.85 2.53
CA MET A 128 3.42 -10.25 3.12
C MET A 128 2.17 -11.09 2.84
N HIS A 129 1.95 -11.47 1.58
CA HIS A 129 0.81 -12.28 1.18
C HIS A 129 0.75 -13.62 1.93
N ALA A 130 1.90 -14.22 2.27
CA ALA A 130 1.96 -15.47 3.04
C ALA A 130 1.34 -15.38 4.46
N ARG A 131 1.08 -14.18 4.99
CA ARG A 131 0.39 -13.97 6.28
C ARG A 131 -0.92 -13.20 6.18
N MET A 132 -1.30 -12.77 4.99
CA MET A 132 -2.62 -12.21 4.77
C MET A 132 -3.70 -13.27 5.01
N ARG A 133 -4.78 -12.86 5.69
CA ARG A 133 -5.96 -13.68 5.93
C ARG A 133 -7.04 -13.34 4.91
N LYS A 134 -8.03 -14.20 4.74
CA LYS A 134 -9.10 -14.03 3.72
C LYS A 134 -9.88 -12.73 3.84
N GLN A 135 -9.98 -12.18 5.05
CA GLN A 135 -10.68 -10.93 5.32
C GLN A 135 -9.82 -9.68 5.08
N ASP A 136 -8.50 -9.81 5.00
CA ASP A 136 -7.59 -8.67 4.90
C ASP A 136 -7.64 -8.06 3.50
N SER A 137 -7.42 -6.75 3.44
CA SER A 137 -7.44 -5.97 2.20
C SER A 137 -6.05 -5.44 1.86
N MET A 138 -5.79 -5.23 0.57
CA MET A 138 -4.53 -4.65 0.09
C MET A 138 -4.79 -3.56 -0.95
N ILE A 139 -4.03 -2.47 -0.86
CA ILE A 139 -3.99 -1.42 -1.88
C ILE A 139 -2.55 -0.94 -2.11
N THR A 140 -2.18 -0.66 -3.35
CA THR A 140 -0.84 -0.22 -3.72
C THR A 140 -0.83 0.81 -4.85
N ALA A 141 0.36 1.33 -5.19
CA ALA A 141 0.58 2.21 -6.32
C ALA A 141 0.62 1.44 -7.66
N TYR A 142 1.12 2.05 -8.72
CA TYR A 142 1.13 1.47 -10.08
C TYR A 142 2.11 0.31 -10.32
N ARG A 143 3.04 0.02 -9.39
CA ARG A 143 3.96 -1.13 -9.52
C ARG A 143 3.34 -2.37 -8.90
N CYS A 144 2.29 -2.88 -9.55
CA CYS A 144 1.29 -3.68 -8.86
C CYS A 144 1.14 -5.13 -9.33
N HIS A 145 1.84 -5.56 -10.39
CA HIS A 145 1.60 -6.86 -11.03
C HIS A 145 1.77 -8.05 -10.05
N ALA A 146 2.80 -8.02 -9.22
CA ALA A 146 3.04 -9.05 -8.19
C ALA A 146 1.85 -9.17 -7.22
N TRP A 147 1.33 -8.03 -6.78
CA TRP A 147 0.17 -7.98 -5.90
C TRP A 147 -1.11 -8.41 -6.60
N THR A 148 -1.35 -7.98 -7.83
CA THR A 148 -2.48 -8.42 -8.65
C THR A 148 -2.52 -9.94 -8.76
N TYR A 149 -1.37 -10.58 -9.00
CA TYR A 149 -1.25 -12.04 -9.06
C TYR A 149 -1.63 -12.69 -7.74
N LEU A 150 -0.98 -12.25 -6.66
CA LEU A 150 -1.11 -12.86 -5.34
C LEU A 150 -2.52 -12.67 -4.78
N MET A 151 -3.17 -11.55 -5.11
CA MET A 151 -4.57 -11.25 -4.75
C MET A 151 -5.60 -11.93 -5.66
N GLY A 152 -5.21 -12.95 -6.42
CA GLY A 152 -6.13 -13.90 -7.04
C GLY A 152 -6.43 -13.68 -8.52
N VAL A 153 -5.82 -12.69 -9.18
CA VAL A 153 -5.91 -12.58 -10.65
C VAL A 153 -4.95 -13.58 -11.28
N SER A 154 -5.42 -14.37 -12.25
CA SER A 154 -4.56 -15.33 -12.93
C SER A 154 -3.48 -14.62 -13.77
N ILE A 155 -2.34 -15.29 -14.01
CA ILE A 155 -1.27 -14.78 -14.87
C ILE A 155 -1.79 -14.50 -16.28
N TYR A 156 -2.69 -15.34 -16.77
CA TYR A 156 -3.37 -15.15 -18.05
C TYR A 156 -4.17 -13.85 -18.10
N GLU A 157 -5.08 -13.60 -17.15
CA GLU A 157 -5.90 -12.37 -17.11
C GLU A 157 -5.07 -11.11 -16.87
N MET A 158 -4.03 -11.21 -16.05
CA MET A 158 -3.13 -10.07 -15.81
C MET A 158 -2.31 -9.73 -17.05
N MET A 159 -1.75 -10.73 -17.73
CA MET A 159 -1.00 -10.51 -18.97
C MET A 159 -1.93 -10.01 -20.08
N ALA A 160 -3.15 -10.52 -20.16
CA ALA A 160 -4.18 -10.01 -21.06
C ALA A 160 -4.49 -8.53 -20.81
N GLU A 161 -4.56 -8.10 -19.55
CA GLU A 161 -4.74 -6.69 -19.20
C GLU A 161 -3.54 -5.83 -19.64
N LEU A 162 -2.32 -6.31 -19.45
CA LEU A 162 -1.10 -5.62 -19.92
C LEU A 162 -1.08 -5.46 -21.44
N LEU A 163 -1.57 -6.46 -22.17
CA LEU A 163 -1.67 -6.46 -23.63
C LEU A 163 -2.87 -5.65 -24.14
N GLY A 164 -3.77 -5.20 -23.26
CA GLY A 164 -4.95 -4.41 -23.63
C GLY A 164 -6.01 -5.23 -24.39
N VAL A 165 -6.14 -6.53 -24.07
CA VAL A 165 -7.10 -7.43 -24.72
C VAL A 165 -8.29 -7.74 -23.80
N ARG A 166 -9.40 -8.22 -24.40
CA ARG A 166 -10.72 -8.34 -23.76
C ARG A 166 -10.75 -9.21 -22.49
N THR A 167 -9.88 -10.22 -22.43
CA THR A 167 -9.75 -11.17 -21.32
C THR A 167 -8.94 -10.62 -20.15
N GLY A 168 -8.50 -9.36 -20.22
CA GLY A 168 -7.87 -8.66 -19.12
C GLY A 168 -8.78 -8.59 -17.89
N CYS A 169 -8.19 -8.59 -16.69
CA CYS A 169 -8.93 -8.48 -15.43
C CYS A 169 -9.80 -7.20 -15.31
N SER A 170 -9.48 -6.15 -16.07
CA SER A 170 -10.28 -4.92 -16.22
C SER A 170 -10.70 -4.70 -17.68
N ARG A 171 -10.78 -5.81 -18.45
CA ARG A 171 -11.17 -5.86 -19.87
C ARG A 171 -10.32 -4.97 -20.77
N GLY A 172 -9.02 -4.88 -20.50
CA GLY A 172 -8.08 -4.08 -21.29
C GLY A 172 -8.25 -2.57 -21.16
N LYS A 173 -9.12 -2.09 -20.26
CA LYS A 173 -9.38 -0.66 -20.03
C LYS A 173 -8.39 -0.03 -19.06
N GLY A 174 -7.81 -0.82 -18.15
CA GLY A 174 -6.96 -0.33 -17.06
C GLY A 174 -5.47 -0.35 -17.40
N GLY A 175 -5.02 -1.38 -18.12
CA GLY A 175 -3.61 -1.61 -18.43
C GLY A 175 -2.76 -1.89 -17.18
N SER A 176 -1.46 -1.62 -17.27
CA SER A 176 -0.47 -1.96 -16.23
C SER A 176 -0.76 -1.38 -14.85
N MET A 177 -1.33 -0.17 -14.80
CA MET A 177 -1.44 0.57 -13.55
C MET A 177 -2.74 0.30 -12.80
N HIS A 178 -3.79 -0.22 -13.45
CA HIS A 178 -5.14 -0.27 -12.91
C HIS A 178 -5.73 -1.67 -13.04
N MET A 179 -5.34 -2.54 -12.11
CA MET A 179 -5.85 -3.91 -11.99
C MET A 179 -6.47 -4.07 -10.62
N TYR A 180 -7.59 -4.80 -10.52
CA TYR A 180 -8.36 -4.93 -9.28
C TYR A 180 -8.84 -6.38 -9.12
N SER A 181 -9.04 -6.81 -7.88
CA SER A 181 -9.68 -8.08 -7.55
C SER A 181 -10.38 -7.98 -6.20
N GLU A 182 -11.00 -9.08 -5.74
CA GLU A 182 -11.66 -9.08 -4.44
C GLU A 182 -10.66 -8.71 -3.32
N ARG A 183 -11.02 -7.71 -2.50
CA ARG A 183 -10.19 -7.14 -1.41
C ARG A 183 -8.83 -6.58 -1.85
N TYR A 184 -8.62 -6.45 -3.16
CA TYR A 184 -7.50 -5.75 -3.74
C TYR A 184 -7.99 -4.51 -4.47
N TYR A 185 -7.78 -3.37 -3.84
CA TYR A 185 -8.24 -2.05 -4.32
C TYR A 185 -7.26 -1.43 -5.32
N GLY A 186 -6.43 -2.30 -5.89
CA GLY A 186 -5.74 -2.12 -7.14
C GLY A 186 -4.42 -1.36 -7.11
N GLY A 187 -3.91 -1.20 -8.32
CA GLY A 187 -2.84 -0.28 -8.63
C GLY A 187 -3.37 1.13 -8.85
N ASN A 188 -2.69 2.10 -8.25
CA ASN A 188 -3.09 3.50 -8.28
C ASN A 188 -2.01 4.35 -8.94
N GLY A 189 -2.40 5.09 -9.99
CA GLY A 189 -1.49 5.90 -10.81
C GLY A 189 -1.04 7.20 -10.16
N ILE A 190 -1.85 7.75 -9.24
CA ILE A 190 -1.56 9.03 -8.58
C ILE A 190 -0.75 8.76 -7.30
N VAL A 191 0.48 9.26 -7.27
CA VAL A 191 1.45 9.00 -6.20
C VAL A 191 0.89 9.45 -4.84
N GLY A 192 0.73 8.50 -3.93
CA GLY A 192 0.27 8.73 -2.55
C GLY A 192 -1.25 8.72 -2.38
N ALA A 193 -2.04 8.78 -3.45
CA ALA A 193 -3.49 8.82 -3.37
C ALA A 193 -4.12 7.54 -2.81
N GLN A 194 -3.44 6.40 -2.98
CA GLN A 194 -3.88 5.13 -2.43
C GLN A 194 -3.80 5.07 -0.90
N VAL A 195 -2.99 5.94 -0.27
CA VAL A 195 -2.76 5.90 1.17
C VAL A 195 -4.01 6.30 1.98
N PRO A 196 -4.64 7.47 1.73
CA PRO A 196 -5.91 7.79 2.38
C PRO A 196 -7.05 6.84 1.97
N VAL A 197 -7.07 6.33 0.74
CA VAL A 197 -8.05 5.32 0.31
C VAL A 197 -7.92 4.03 1.14
N GLY A 198 -6.69 3.55 1.34
CA GLY A 198 -6.39 2.40 2.19
C GLY A 198 -6.79 2.61 3.65
N ALA A 199 -6.54 3.80 4.21
CA ALA A 199 -7.04 4.16 5.53
C ALA A 199 -8.58 4.12 5.59
N GLY A 200 -9.27 4.56 4.53
CA GLY A 200 -10.73 4.41 4.39
C GLY A 200 -11.19 2.95 4.35
N VAL A 201 -10.44 2.05 3.70
CA VAL A 201 -10.71 0.60 3.71
C VAL A 201 -10.52 0.02 5.12
N ALA A 202 -9.47 0.44 5.84
CA ALA A 202 -9.26 0.06 7.25
C ALA A 202 -10.41 0.54 8.15
N LEU A 203 -10.88 1.78 7.96
CA LEU A 203 -12.07 2.30 8.63
C LEU A 203 -13.29 1.42 8.33
N ALA A 204 -13.45 0.97 7.09
CA ALA A 204 -14.57 0.10 6.72
C ALA A 204 -14.50 -1.28 7.41
N HIS A 205 -13.30 -1.85 7.60
CA HIS A 205 -13.09 -3.06 8.41
C HIS A 205 -13.51 -2.85 9.87
N GLN A 206 -13.07 -1.75 10.49
CA GLN A 206 -13.44 -1.40 11.86
C GLN A 206 -14.96 -1.17 11.99
N PHE A 207 -15.56 -0.48 11.03
CA PHE A 207 -16.99 -0.17 11.02
C PHE A 207 -17.85 -1.43 10.91
N ARG A 208 -17.46 -2.37 10.05
CA ARG A 208 -18.15 -3.68 9.91
C ARG A 208 -17.78 -4.69 10.99
N ARG A 209 -16.72 -4.42 11.78
CA ARG A 209 -16.18 -5.33 12.79
C ARG A 209 -15.84 -6.72 12.23
N ASP A 210 -15.31 -6.77 11.02
CA ASP A 210 -15.00 -8.03 10.31
C ASP A 210 -13.62 -8.62 10.67
N GLY A 211 -12.88 -7.97 11.58
CA GLY A 211 -11.56 -8.41 12.04
C GLY A 211 -10.46 -8.34 10.98
N GLY A 212 -10.72 -7.68 9.84
CA GLY A 212 -9.75 -7.46 8.77
C GLY A 212 -8.86 -6.24 9.05
N VAL A 213 -7.67 -6.26 8.43
CA VAL A 213 -6.79 -5.10 8.34
C VAL A 213 -6.68 -4.64 6.89
N CYS A 214 -6.28 -3.39 6.65
CA CYS A 214 -5.85 -2.95 5.32
C CYS A 214 -4.34 -2.74 5.29
N ILE A 215 -3.67 -3.45 4.39
CA ILE A 215 -2.27 -3.23 4.03
C ILE A 215 -2.22 -2.17 2.93
N VAL A 216 -1.47 -1.11 3.16
CA VAL A 216 -1.44 0.09 2.34
C VAL A 216 -0.01 0.37 1.89
N CYS A 217 0.32 -0.04 0.67
CA CYS A 217 1.68 0.08 0.13
C CYS A 217 1.88 1.40 -0.63
N TYR A 218 3.04 2.03 -0.41
CA TYR A 218 3.51 3.23 -1.10
C TYR A 218 5.05 3.22 -1.21
N GLY A 219 5.63 3.94 -2.17
CA GLY A 219 7.08 3.98 -2.36
C GLY A 219 7.78 5.06 -1.53
N ASP A 220 9.12 5.01 -1.46
CA ASP A 220 9.96 6.02 -0.79
C ASP A 220 9.71 7.46 -1.28
N GLY A 221 9.44 7.65 -2.57
CA GLY A 221 9.03 8.95 -3.11
C GLY A 221 7.64 9.40 -2.66
N ALA A 222 6.70 8.45 -2.53
CA ALA A 222 5.35 8.72 -2.08
C ALA A 222 5.29 9.07 -0.58
N ALA A 223 6.29 8.64 0.20
CA ALA A 223 6.39 8.93 1.63
C ALA A 223 6.53 10.43 1.96
N ASN A 224 6.73 11.29 0.95
CA ASN A 224 6.78 12.75 1.09
C ASN A 224 5.47 13.46 0.69
N GLN A 225 4.43 12.72 0.30
CA GLN A 225 3.12 13.30 -0.03
C GLN A 225 2.39 13.76 1.23
N GLY A 226 1.83 14.97 1.22
CA GLY A 226 1.12 15.54 2.39
C GLY A 226 -0.04 14.66 2.87
N GLN A 227 -0.84 14.13 1.94
CA GLN A 227 -1.97 13.24 2.23
C GLN A 227 -1.58 11.94 2.98
N VAL A 228 -0.31 11.53 2.93
CA VAL A 228 0.18 10.38 3.72
C VAL A 228 0.20 10.73 5.22
N PHE A 229 0.64 11.95 5.56
CA PHE A 229 0.66 12.44 6.94
C PHE A 229 -0.76 12.71 7.46
N GLU A 230 -1.65 13.21 6.60
CA GLU A 230 -3.07 13.37 6.94
C GLU A 230 -3.71 12.00 7.25
N ALA A 231 -3.43 10.98 6.42
CA ALA A 231 -3.89 9.62 6.64
C ALA A 231 -3.33 9.00 7.93
N TYR A 232 -2.05 9.23 8.25
CA TYR A 232 -1.47 8.82 9.53
C TYR A 232 -2.21 9.42 10.71
N ASN A 233 -2.43 10.74 10.70
CA ASN A 233 -3.11 11.43 11.79
C ASN A 233 -4.50 10.86 12.05
N ILE A 234 -5.31 10.71 10.99
CA ILE A 234 -6.66 10.16 11.09
C ILE A 234 -6.62 8.69 11.53
N ALA A 235 -5.72 7.89 10.95
CA ALA A 235 -5.62 6.47 11.29
C ALA A 235 -5.25 6.27 12.76
N LYS A 236 -4.33 7.07 13.31
CA LYS A 236 -3.95 6.99 14.72
C LYS A 236 -5.08 7.49 15.61
N LEU A 237 -5.69 8.63 15.28
CA LEU A 237 -6.79 9.22 16.04
C LEU A 237 -7.95 8.24 16.24
N TRP A 238 -8.28 7.46 15.20
CA TRP A 238 -9.39 6.50 15.22
C TRP A 238 -8.96 5.06 15.52
N CYS A 239 -7.68 4.84 15.78
CA CYS A 239 -7.09 3.51 16.01
C CYS A 239 -7.47 2.51 14.90
N LEU A 240 -7.33 2.93 13.64
CA LEU A 240 -7.71 2.11 12.48
C LEU A 240 -6.80 0.88 12.35
N PRO A 241 -7.33 -0.28 11.92
CA PRO A 241 -6.55 -1.48 11.64
C PRO A 241 -5.80 -1.36 10.29
N CYS A 242 -4.89 -0.40 10.21
CA CYS A 242 -4.18 -0.01 8.99
C CYS A 242 -2.68 -0.27 9.12
N ILE A 243 -2.10 -0.97 8.15
CA ILE A 243 -0.67 -1.28 8.08
C ILE A 243 -0.10 -0.48 6.91
N PHE A 244 0.59 0.62 7.21
CA PHE A 244 1.22 1.47 6.21
C PHE A 244 2.58 0.90 5.84
N VAL A 245 2.83 0.66 4.55
CA VAL A 245 4.06 -0.02 4.10
C VAL A 245 4.78 0.82 3.06
N CYS A 246 5.94 1.34 3.43
CA CYS A 246 6.87 2.01 2.54
C CYS A 246 7.77 0.96 1.85
N GLU A 247 7.55 0.71 0.56
CA GLU A 247 8.46 -0.05 -0.30
C GLU A 247 9.63 0.84 -0.71
N ASN A 248 10.68 0.86 0.13
CA ASN A 248 11.88 1.65 -0.11
C ASN A 248 12.82 0.90 -1.05
N ASN A 249 12.82 1.27 -2.33
CA ASN A 249 13.74 0.74 -3.34
C ASN A 249 14.89 1.71 -3.69
N ASP A 250 15.17 2.66 -2.78
CA ASP A 250 16.23 3.68 -2.82
C ASP A 250 16.03 4.81 -3.87
N TYR A 251 15.06 4.67 -4.79
CA TYR A 251 14.89 5.59 -5.92
C TYR A 251 13.42 5.87 -6.31
N ALA A 252 12.98 7.09 -6.03
CA ALA A 252 11.74 7.68 -6.52
C ALA A 252 11.90 8.17 -7.98
N MET A 253 11.44 7.37 -8.95
CA MET A 253 11.71 7.58 -10.38
C MET A 253 13.22 7.63 -10.65
N GLY A 254 13.83 8.82 -10.71
CA GLY A 254 15.27 9.01 -10.85
C GLY A 254 15.95 9.71 -9.66
N THR A 255 15.20 10.07 -8.61
CA THR A 255 15.74 10.78 -7.45
C THR A 255 16.00 9.80 -6.32
N LYS A 256 17.28 9.72 -5.89
CA LYS A 256 17.70 8.87 -4.76
C LYS A 256 17.05 9.34 -3.45
N ALA A 257 16.73 8.42 -2.54
CA ALA A 257 16.01 8.71 -1.29
C ALA A 257 16.62 9.88 -0.49
N ASN A 258 17.94 9.91 -0.32
CA ASN A 258 18.65 10.98 0.40
C ASN A 258 18.64 12.36 -0.29
N ARG A 259 18.19 12.44 -1.54
CA ARG A 259 17.96 13.69 -2.26
C ARG A 259 16.50 14.12 -2.26
N ALA A 260 15.59 13.20 -1.93
CA ALA A 260 14.15 13.45 -1.91
C ALA A 260 13.61 13.67 -0.48
N ALA A 261 14.21 13.04 0.52
CA ALA A 261 13.77 13.08 1.91
C ALA A 261 14.88 13.59 2.83
N ALA A 262 14.56 14.52 3.72
CA ALA A 262 15.48 15.02 4.74
C ALA A 262 15.83 13.96 5.80
N SER A 263 14.89 13.04 6.08
CA SER A 263 15.12 11.82 6.84
C SER A 263 14.72 10.62 5.97
N THR A 264 15.66 9.69 5.79
CA THR A 264 15.48 8.46 5.00
C THR A 264 15.08 7.26 5.86
N ASP A 265 14.83 7.46 7.15
CA ASP A 265 14.29 6.44 8.06
C ASP A 265 12.76 6.43 7.92
N PHE A 266 12.26 5.82 6.85
CA PHE A 266 10.84 5.91 6.47
C PHE A 266 9.91 5.26 7.49
N TYR A 267 10.36 4.21 8.16
CA TYR A 267 9.64 3.57 9.27
C TYR A 267 9.34 4.52 10.44
N MET A 268 10.10 5.61 10.60
CA MET A 268 9.89 6.60 11.67
C MET A 268 8.97 7.77 11.24
N ARG A 269 8.59 7.83 9.97
CA ARG A 269 7.82 8.98 9.43
C ARG A 269 6.37 9.04 9.92
N GLY A 270 5.88 7.96 10.53
CA GLY A 270 4.61 7.93 11.25
C GLY A 270 4.60 8.79 12.53
N GLN A 271 5.77 9.26 13.00
CA GLN A 271 5.93 10.07 14.22
C GLN A 271 5.35 9.37 15.45
N TYR A 272 4.11 9.67 15.84
CA TYR A 272 3.41 9.01 16.96
C TYR A 272 2.79 7.65 16.58
N ILE A 273 2.97 7.19 15.34
CA ILE A 273 2.65 5.84 14.90
C ILE A 273 3.93 4.99 14.99
N PRO A 274 3.91 3.88 15.74
CA PRO A 274 5.05 2.97 15.81
C PRO A 274 5.47 2.40 14.46
N GLY A 275 6.76 2.09 14.38
CA GLY A 275 7.46 1.84 13.13
C GLY A 275 8.34 0.60 13.16
N LEU A 276 8.45 -0.08 12.02
CA LEU A 276 9.32 -1.23 11.85
C LEU A 276 10.07 -1.17 10.51
N TRP A 277 11.39 -1.05 10.55
CA TRP A 277 12.25 -1.30 9.40
C TRP A 277 12.42 -2.80 9.20
N VAL A 278 12.34 -3.27 7.96
CA VAL A 278 12.42 -4.69 7.58
C VAL A 278 13.37 -4.85 6.39
N ASP A 279 14.25 -5.87 6.41
CA ASP A 279 14.95 -6.31 5.20
C ASP A 279 13.95 -6.92 4.21
N GLY A 280 13.51 -6.11 3.24
CA GLY A 280 12.50 -6.46 2.25
C GLY A 280 12.95 -7.50 1.23
N ASN A 281 14.24 -7.86 1.19
CA ASN A 281 14.76 -8.91 0.32
C ASN A 281 14.86 -10.27 1.03
N GLN A 282 14.50 -10.36 2.31
CA GLN A 282 14.42 -11.59 3.08
C GLN A 282 12.96 -12.00 3.28
N VAL A 283 12.46 -12.94 2.48
CA VAL A 283 11.02 -13.31 2.46
C VAL A 283 10.50 -13.77 3.83
N LEU A 284 11.33 -14.46 4.62
CA LEU A 284 10.95 -14.89 5.98
C LEU A 284 10.88 -13.73 6.97
N ALA A 285 11.72 -12.70 6.80
CA ALA A 285 11.66 -11.49 7.61
C ALA A 285 10.40 -10.68 7.30
N VAL A 286 10.09 -10.50 6.01
CA VAL A 286 8.84 -9.87 5.56
C VAL A 286 7.64 -10.62 6.11
N ARG A 287 7.65 -11.96 6.04
CA ARG A 287 6.59 -12.81 6.57
C ARG A 287 6.40 -12.63 8.09
N SER A 288 7.48 -12.65 8.87
CA SER A 288 7.44 -12.44 10.32
C SER A 288 6.94 -11.04 10.70
N ALA A 289 7.48 -10.00 10.05
CA ALA A 289 7.05 -8.62 10.25
C ALA A 289 5.57 -8.41 9.92
N THR A 290 5.07 -9.07 8.87
CA THR A 290 3.66 -8.98 8.49
C THR A 290 2.75 -9.62 9.53
N GLN A 291 3.10 -10.81 10.03
CA GLN A 291 2.35 -11.45 11.11
C GLN A 291 2.26 -10.52 12.34
N PHE A 292 3.40 -9.98 12.77
CA PHE A 292 3.47 -9.03 13.88
C PHE A 292 2.61 -7.78 13.62
N ALA A 293 2.70 -7.20 12.41
CA ALA A 293 1.97 -6.00 12.06
C ALA A 293 0.45 -6.19 12.01
N ILE A 294 -0.02 -7.37 11.56
CA ILE A 294 -1.45 -7.72 11.58
C ILE A 294 -1.95 -7.80 13.03
N GLU A 295 -1.24 -8.51 13.89
CA GLU A 295 -1.59 -8.63 15.31
C GLU A 295 -1.57 -7.27 16.02
N TYR A 296 -0.55 -6.46 15.74
CA TYR A 296 -0.42 -5.10 16.27
C TYR A 296 -1.58 -4.23 15.80
N ALA A 297 -1.87 -4.20 14.49
CA ALA A 297 -2.89 -3.35 13.90
C ALA A 297 -4.29 -3.59 14.49
N LEU A 298 -4.61 -4.85 14.77
CA LEU A 298 -5.88 -5.24 15.37
C LEU A 298 -6.00 -4.88 16.85
N SER A 299 -4.88 -4.78 17.56
CA SER A 299 -4.86 -4.58 19.02
C SER A 299 -4.56 -3.14 19.44
N HIS A 300 -3.76 -2.41 18.67
CA HIS A 300 -3.21 -1.10 19.06
C HIS A 300 -3.46 0.02 18.02
N GLY A 301 -4.13 -0.29 16.91
CA GLY A 301 -4.31 0.66 15.80
C GLY A 301 -3.10 0.66 14.85
N PRO A 302 -2.89 1.72 14.05
CA PRO A 302 -2.00 1.63 12.89
C PRO A 302 -0.52 1.42 13.23
N ILE A 303 0.22 0.89 12.26
CA ILE A 303 1.69 0.71 12.31
C ILE A 303 2.31 1.05 10.95
N VAL A 304 3.53 1.60 10.95
CA VAL A 304 4.31 1.90 9.73
C VAL A 304 5.44 0.89 9.55
N LEU A 305 5.54 0.27 8.38
CA LEU A 305 6.63 -0.62 7.99
C LEU A 305 7.44 0.03 6.87
N GLU A 306 8.76 -0.13 6.92
CA GLU A 306 9.65 0.14 5.79
C GLU A 306 10.23 -1.17 5.29
N MET A 307 9.85 -1.57 4.08
CA MET A 307 10.44 -2.70 3.38
C MET A 307 11.65 -2.20 2.59
N ASN A 308 12.85 -2.40 3.13
CA ASN A 308 14.08 -2.04 2.44
C ASN A 308 14.38 -3.07 1.35
N THR A 309 14.11 -2.72 0.10
CA THR A 309 14.21 -3.60 -1.05
C THR A 309 14.93 -2.91 -2.21
N TYR A 310 14.92 -3.49 -3.41
CA TYR A 310 15.57 -2.90 -4.57
C TYR A 310 14.94 -3.36 -5.89
N ARG A 311 14.69 -2.41 -6.80
CA ARG A 311 14.22 -2.72 -8.17
C ARG A 311 15.38 -2.82 -9.16
N TYR A 312 15.48 -3.91 -9.90
CA TYR A 312 16.58 -4.12 -10.86
C TYR A 312 16.42 -3.35 -12.16
N VAL A 313 15.17 -3.09 -12.56
CA VAL A 313 14.87 -2.29 -13.75
C VAL A 313 14.69 -0.83 -13.39
N GLY A 314 14.72 0.04 -14.40
CA GLY A 314 14.40 1.47 -14.25
C GLY A 314 12.99 1.69 -13.70
N HIS A 315 12.60 2.96 -13.61
CA HIS A 315 11.34 3.33 -13.00
C HIS A 315 10.16 2.63 -13.68
N SER A 316 10.10 2.76 -15.00
CA SER A 316 9.19 2.11 -15.94
C SER A 316 9.99 1.60 -17.14
N MET A 317 9.34 0.90 -18.08
CA MET A 317 9.99 0.42 -19.30
C MET A 317 10.55 1.54 -20.21
N SER A 318 10.09 2.79 -20.07
CA SER A 318 10.67 3.93 -20.80
C SER A 318 11.94 4.50 -20.16
N ASP A 319 12.26 4.09 -18.93
CA ASP A 319 13.43 4.54 -18.18
C ASP A 319 14.51 3.43 -18.15
N PRO A 320 15.67 3.63 -18.80
CA PRO A 320 16.78 2.67 -18.73
C PRO A 320 17.39 2.53 -17.32
N GLY A 321 17.21 3.51 -16.44
CA GLY A 321 17.71 3.50 -15.07
C GLY A 321 19.22 3.69 -14.92
N THR A 322 19.92 4.15 -15.95
CA THR A 322 21.40 4.31 -15.95
C THR A 322 21.88 5.75 -15.75
N SER A 323 21.00 6.74 -15.76
CA SER A 323 21.35 8.16 -15.60
C SER A 323 21.54 8.58 -14.14
N TYR A 324 20.98 7.83 -13.19
CA TYR A 324 20.94 8.19 -11.77
C TYR A 324 21.50 7.12 -10.82
N ARG A 325 21.97 5.99 -11.37
CA ARG A 325 22.64 4.91 -10.64
C ARG A 325 23.52 4.10 -11.59
N SER A 326 24.56 3.46 -11.07
CA SER A 326 25.50 2.69 -11.88
C SER A 326 24.97 1.28 -12.17
N ARG A 327 25.44 0.68 -13.26
CA ARG A 327 25.18 -0.74 -13.56
C ARG A 327 25.80 -1.66 -12.50
N ASP A 328 26.94 -1.26 -11.94
CA ASP A 328 27.62 -2.01 -10.87
C ASP A 328 26.80 -2.05 -9.58
N GLU A 329 26.10 -0.97 -9.22
CA GLU A 329 25.20 -0.96 -8.07
C GLU A 329 24.10 -2.01 -8.24
N VAL A 330 23.41 -2.01 -9.39
CA VAL A 330 22.35 -2.97 -9.70
C VAL A 330 22.88 -4.40 -9.73
N LYS A 331 24.05 -4.62 -10.34
CA LYS A 331 24.72 -5.93 -10.37
C LYS A 331 25.03 -6.43 -8.96
N GLN A 332 25.62 -5.59 -8.11
CA GLN A 332 25.92 -5.94 -6.72
C GLN A 332 24.66 -6.26 -5.91
N MET A 333 23.58 -5.49 -6.10
CA MET A 333 22.30 -5.77 -5.45
C MET A 333 21.73 -7.13 -5.87
N ARG A 334 21.81 -7.46 -7.17
CA ARG A 334 21.36 -8.78 -7.67
C ARG A 334 22.23 -9.92 -7.16
N GLU A 335 23.55 -9.79 -7.21
CA GLU A 335 24.46 -10.86 -6.80
C GLU A 335 24.41 -11.15 -5.29
N LYS A 336 24.20 -10.11 -4.47
CA LYS A 336 24.30 -10.22 -3.01
C LYS A 336 22.96 -10.25 -2.28
N ARG A 337 21.90 -9.71 -2.88
CA ARG A 337 20.59 -9.51 -2.22
C ARG A 337 19.40 -9.95 -3.09
N ASP A 338 19.59 -10.86 -4.06
CA ASP A 338 18.45 -11.40 -4.79
C ASP A 338 17.59 -12.30 -3.89
N PRO A 339 16.29 -11.99 -3.74
CA PRO A 339 15.42 -12.68 -2.79
C PRO A 339 15.22 -14.16 -3.14
N ILE A 340 15.17 -14.49 -4.44
CA ILE A 340 14.95 -15.85 -4.92
C ILE A 340 16.18 -16.71 -4.64
N THR A 341 17.36 -16.19 -4.97
CA THR A 341 18.64 -16.86 -4.75
C THR A 341 18.92 -17.07 -3.26
N SER A 342 18.69 -16.02 -2.45
CA SER A 342 18.85 -16.13 -0.99
C SER A 342 17.92 -17.17 -0.38
N PHE A 343 16.65 -17.17 -0.79
CA PHE A 343 15.67 -18.12 -0.26
C PHE A 343 15.92 -19.57 -0.73
N ARG A 344 16.35 -19.77 -1.98
CA ARG A 344 16.82 -21.08 -2.48
C ARG A 344 17.90 -21.66 -1.56
N GLY A 345 18.90 -20.85 -1.22
CA GLY A 345 19.98 -21.25 -0.30
C GLY A 345 19.46 -21.65 1.09
N GLN A 346 18.48 -20.92 1.63
CA GLN A 346 17.85 -21.25 2.92
C GLN A 346 17.09 -22.57 2.87
N ILE A 347 16.31 -22.83 1.81
CA ILE A 347 15.56 -24.09 1.63
C ILE A 347 16.51 -25.30 1.65
N ILE A 348 17.64 -25.20 0.95
CA ILE A 348 18.63 -26.27 0.87
C ILE A 348 19.35 -26.46 2.21
N ALA A 349 19.76 -25.36 2.85
CA ALA A 349 20.45 -25.41 4.15
C ALA A 349 19.61 -26.04 5.26
N LEU A 350 18.28 -25.90 5.17
CA LEU A 350 17.30 -26.51 6.08
C LEU A 350 16.86 -27.92 5.64
N CYS A 351 17.42 -28.45 4.55
CA CYS A 351 17.06 -29.75 3.99
C CYS A 351 15.55 -29.88 3.68
N LEU A 352 14.89 -28.77 3.30
CA LEU A 352 13.47 -28.75 2.95
C LEU A 352 13.24 -29.23 1.50
N ALA A 353 14.20 -29.01 0.62
CA ALA A 353 14.20 -29.53 -0.74
C ALA A 353 15.62 -29.65 -1.28
N THR A 354 15.78 -30.49 -2.29
CA THR A 354 17.04 -30.69 -3.01
C THR A 354 17.22 -29.69 -4.15
N GLU A 355 18.47 -29.50 -4.58
CA GLU A 355 18.80 -28.64 -5.73
C GLU A 355 18.05 -29.05 -7.01
N GLU A 356 17.93 -30.36 -7.25
CA GLU A 356 17.23 -30.91 -8.42
C GLU A 356 15.72 -30.70 -8.36
N GLU A 357 15.10 -30.84 -7.18
CA GLU A 357 13.67 -30.52 -7.00
C GLU A 357 13.40 -29.03 -7.28
N LEU A 358 14.24 -28.13 -6.75
CA LEU A 358 14.07 -26.69 -6.97
C LEU A 358 14.27 -26.31 -8.44
N LYS A 359 15.23 -26.93 -9.12
CA LYS A 359 15.46 -26.76 -10.57
C LYS A 359 14.29 -27.27 -11.41
N LYS A 360 13.65 -28.37 -10.99
CA LYS A 360 12.42 -28.87 -11.62
C LYS A 360 11.29 -27.86 -11.47
N ILE A 361 11.07 -27.33 -10.26
CA ILE A 361 10.07 -26.29 -9.98
C ILE A 361 10.31 -25.04 -10.84
N GLU A 362 11.55 -24.58 -10.97
CA GLU A 362 11.90 -23.44 -11.83
C GLU A 362 11.53 -23.69 -13.29
N THR A 363 11.84 -24.88 -13.81
CA THR A 363 11.57 -25.27 -15.19
C THR A 363 10.07 -25.35 -15.47
N GLU A 364 9.32 -26.00 -14.58
CA GLU A 364 7.87 -26.15 -14.69
C GLU A 364 7.15 -24.80 -14.55
N THR A 365 7.55 -23.99 -13.59
CA THR A 365 7.04 -22.63 -13.38
C THR A 365 7.28 -21.78 -14.62
N ARG A 366 8.50 -21.78 -15.14
CA ARG A 366 8.84 -21.05 -16.36
C ARG A 366 7.95 -21.45 -17.53
N LYS A 367 7.77 -22.75 -17.76
CA LYS A 367 6.94 -23.27 -18.85
C LYS A 367 5.50 -22.82 -18.71
N ARG A 368 4.89 -23.01 -17.53
CA ARG A 368 3.50 -22.63 -17.28
C ARG A 368 3.25 -21.13 -17.48
N VAL A 369 4.10 -20.29 -16.89
CA VAL A 369 3.98 -18.82 -17.04
C VAL A 369 4.14 -18.41 -18.50
N ASP A 370 5.08 -19.00 -19.23
CA ASP A 370 5.27 -18.73 -20.66
C ASP A 370 4.04 -19.11 -21.48
N ASP A 371 3.43 -20.26 -21.18
CA ASP A 371 2.26 -20.75 -21.89
C ASP A 371 1.03 -19.87 -21.62
N ASP A 372 0.80 -19.45 -20.38
CA ASP A 372 -0.26 -18.50 -20.02
C ASP A 372 -0.07 -17.14 -20.71
N CYS A 373 1.15 -16.62 -20.72
CA CYS A 373 1.45 -15.34 -21.38
C CYS A 373 1.26 -15.42 -22.91
N LYS A 374 1.69 -16.52 -23.54
CA LYS A 374 1.49 -16.76 -24.97
C LYS A 374 0.01 -16.95 -25.32
N LYS A 375 -0.76 -17.54 -24.41
CA LYS A 375 -2.22 -17.69 -24.56
C LYS A 375 -2.89 -16.32 -24.54
N ALA A 376 -2.57 -15.47 -23.56
CA ALA A 376 -3.08 -14.10 -23.48
C ALA A 376 -2.74 -13.27 -24.73
N ALA A 377 -1.53 -13.43 -25.28
CA ALA A 377 -1.09 -12.75 -26.50
C ALA A 377 -1.84 -13.15 -27.78
N LYS A 378 -2.70 -14.18 -27.73
CA LYS A 378 -3.55 -14.61 -28.86
C LYS A 378 -5.01 -14.21 -28.69
N ASP A 379 -5.37 -13.55 -27.58
CA ASP A 379 -6.75 -13.14 -27.34
C ASP A 379 -7.18 -11.96 -28.20
N LYS A 380 -8.49 -11.76 -28.25
CA LYS A 380 -9.12 -10.72 -29.06
C LYS A 380 -9.04 -9.36 -28.39
N GLU A 381 -8.89 -8.33 -29.21
CA GLU A 381 -9.05 -6.94 -28.79
C GLU A 381 -10.45 -6.69 -28.20
N VAL A 382 -10.53 -5.63 -27.42
CA VAL A 382 -11.77 -5.13 -26.83
C VAL A 382 -12.68 -4.62 -27.94
N ASP A 383 -13.96 -5.01 -27.90
CA ASP A 383 -14.93 -4.54 -28.89
C ASP A 383 -15.19 -3.02 -28.71
N PRO A 384 -15.25 -2.22 -29.79
CA PRO A 384 -15.55 -0.78 -29.70
C PRO A 384 -16.82 -0.44 -28.90
N ILE A 385 -17.82 -1.33 -28.85
CA ILE A 385 -19.03 -1.10 -28.04
C ILE A 385 -18.74 -1.03 -26.53
N GLU A 386 -17.64 -1.63 -26.08
CA GLU A 386 -17.23 -1.62 -24.68
C GLU A 386 -16.51 -0.32 -24.28
N LEU A 387 -16.14 0.54 -25.25
CA LEU A 387 -15.40 1.79 -25.04
C LEU A 387 -16.10 2.71 -24.03
N HIS A 388 -17.42 2.78 -24.10
CA HIS A 388 -18.25 3.64 -23.28
C HIS A 388 -19.10 2.87 -22.26
N ALA A 389 -18.74 1.62 -22.00
CA ALA A 389 -19.39 0.78 -21.01
C ALA A 389 -18.73 0.93 -19.62
N ASP A 390 -19.51 0.66 -18.56
CA ASP A 390 -19.10 0.71 -17.15
C ASP A 390 -18.65 2.08 -16.59
N VAL A 391 -18.93 3.19 -17.29
CA VAL A 391 -18.82 4.56 -16.77
C VAL A 391 -19.60 4.76 -15.45
N TYR A 392 -20.86 4.32 -15.38
CA TYR A 392 -21.70 4.41 -14.19
C TYR A 392 -22.09 3.05 -13.62
N ALA A 393 -21.89 2.87 -12.31
CA ALA A 393 -22.35 1.69 -11.58
C ALA A 393 -23.86 1.67 -11.33
N LYS A 394 -24.56 2.81 -11.39
CA LYS A 394 -26.02 2.87 -11.43
C LYS A 394 -26.39 3.88 -12.50
N ASN A 395 -26.70 3.35 -13.67
CA ASN A 395 -27.01 4.16 -14.83
C ASN A 395 -28.45 4.68 -14.75
N LEU A 396 -28.63 5.92 -14.27
CA LEU A 396 -29.95 6.57 -14.17
C LEU A 396 -30.38 7.22 -15.49
N GLU A 397 -29.41 7.63 -16.32
CA GLU A 397 -29.63 8.20 -17.64
C GLU A 397 -28.73 7.46 -18.64
N PRO A 398 -29.30 6.57 -19.47
CA PRO A 398 -28.50 5.69 -20.33
C PRO A 398 -27.73 6.45 -21.40
N ARG A 399 -28.12 7.68 -21.71
CA ARG A 399 -27.42 8.48 -22.71
C ARG A 399 -26.20 9.16 -22.09
N ILE A 400 -25.05 8.95 -22.71
CA ILE A 400 -23.82 9.60 -22.28
C ILE A 400 -23.88 11.08 -22.69
N ARG A 401 -23.85 11.95 -21.68
CA ARG A 401 -23.94 13.41 -21.84
C ARG A 401 -22.72 13.96 -22.59
N ASP A 402 -22.92 15.00 -23.39
CA ASP A 402 -21.89 15.78 -24.09
C ASP A 402 -21.07 15.03 -25.16
N VAL A 403 -21.59 13.91 -25.68
CA VAL A 403 -21.02 13.24 -26.87
C VAL A 403 -21.56 13.90 -28.13
N HIS A 404 -20.82 14.87 -28.68
CA HIS A 404 -21.21 15.58 -29.89
C HIS A 404 -21.16 14.66 -31.13
N GLY A 405 -22.27 14.54 -31.86
CA GLY A 405 -22.34 13.79 -33.12
C GLY A 405 -22.50 12.26 -33.00
N TYR A 406 -22.64 11.73 -31.78
CA TYR A 406 -22.90 10.30 -31.55
C TYR A 406 -24.05 10.08 -30.56
N HIS A 407 -24.84 9.04 -30.79
CA HIS A 407 -25.84 8.56 -29.85
C HIS A 407 -25.28 7.31 -29.14
N LEU A 408 -24.52 7.53 -28.06
CA LEU A 408 -23.92 6.43 -27.29
C LEU A 408 -24.81 6.06 -26.09
N GLU A 409 -25.15 4.78 -26.01
CA GLU A 409 -25.83 4.19 -24.86
C GLU A 409 -24.80 3.59 -23.90
N HIS A 410 -24.90 3.93 -22.63
CA HIS A 410 -24.09 3.33 -21.60
C HIS A 410 -24.60 1.93 -21.28
N HIS A 411 -23.70 0.95 -21.39
CA HIS A 411 -23.97 -0.44 -21.02
C HIS A 411 -23.15 -0.85 -19.79
N ARG A 412 -23.68 -1.79 -19.01
CA ARG A 412 -22.88 -2.52 -18.02
C ARG A 412 -22.49 -3.86 -18.57
N ILE A 413 -21.19 -4.09 -18.72
CA ILE A 413 -20.69 -5.31 -19.35
C ILE A 413 -21.04 -6.52 -18.50
N SER A 414 -21.01 -6.38 -17.17
CA SER A 414 -21.44 -7.44 -16.26
C SER A 414 -22.89 -7.86 -16.52
N GLU A 415 -23.81 -6.93 -16.77
CA GLU A 415 -25.20 -7.25 -17.10
C GLU A 415 -25.34 -7.92 -18.48
N LEU A 416 -24.53 -7.49 -19.46
CA LEU A 416 -24.51 -8.08 -20.80
C LEU A 416 -23.92 -9.51 -20.82
N CYS A 417 -22.87 -9.75 -20.04
CA CYS A 417 -22.13 -11.01 -20.04
C CYS A 417 -22.65 -12.03 -19.02
N LEU A 418 -23.14 -11.59 -17.87
CA LEU A 418 -23.55 -12.45 -16.75
C LEU A 418 -25.06 -12.39 -16.46
N GLY A 419 -25.81 -11.54 -17.18
CA GLY A 419 -27.20 -11.21 -16.86
C GLY A 419 -27.29 -10.20 -15.71
N LYS A 420 -28.47 -9.61 -15.50
CA LYS A 420 -28.71 -8.75 -14.32
C LYS A 420 -28.44 -9.56 -13.05
N PRO A 421 -27.66 -9.05 -12.08
CA PRO A 421 -27.47 -9.71 -10.81
C PRO A 421 -28.84 -10.04 -10.21
N LYS A 422 -29.11 -11.32 -9.92
CA LYS A 422 -30.31 -11.67 -9.15
C LYS A 422 -30.14 -11.05 -7.77
N ALA A 423 -31.07 -10.19 -7.38
CA ALA A 423 -31.12 -9.71 -6.01
C ALA A 423 -31.14 -10.93 -5.09
N THR A 424 -30.25 -10.97 -4.10
CA THR A 424 -30.31 -11.98 -3.05
C THR A 424 -31.73 -11.93 -2.47
N PRO A 425 -32.52 -13.02 -2.55
CA PRO A 425 -33.88 -13.04 -2.03
C PRO A 425 -33.89 -12.51 -0.59
N GLN A 426 -34.92 -11.76 -0.21
CA GLN A 426 -35.04 -11.24 1.17
C GLN A 426 -34.96 -12.38 2.22
N SER A 427 -35.37 -13.59 1.84
CA SER A 427 -35.26 -14.83 2.61
C SER A 427 -33.82 -15.32 2.83
N GLU A 428 -32.90 -14.96 1.95
CA GLU A 428 -31.46 -15.25 2.01
C GLU A 428 -30.67 -14.09 2.62
N ILE A 429 -31.26 -12.89 2.66
CA ILE A 429 -30.75 -11.77 3.45
C ILE A 429 -31.01 -12.10 4.92
N LYS A 430 -30.04 -12.73 5.58
CA LYS A 430 -29.98 -12.76 7.03
C LYS A 430 -29.80 -11.31 7.49
N ASN A 431 -30.87 -10.71 8.01
CA ASN A 431 -30.78 -9.49 8.82
C ASN A 431 -29.98 -9.86 10.08
N VAL A 432 -28.67 -10.01 9.95
CA VAL A 432 -27.77 -10.07 11.09
C VAL A 432 -27.86 -8.69 11.72
N PRO A 433 -28.36 -8.56 12.95
CA PRO A 433 -28.34 -7.30 13.65
C PRO A 433 -26.89 -6.83 13.72
N VAL A 434 -26.57 -5.72 13.06
CA VAL A 434 -25.28 -5.07 13.26
C VAL A 434 -25.30 -4.50 14.67
N GLY A 435 -24.64 -5.22 15.59
CA GLY A 435 -24.43 -4.76 16.95
C GLY A 435 -25.55 -5.13 17.92
N ASP A 436 -25.66 -6.41 18.28
CA ASP A 436 -26.33 -6.77 19.54
C ASP A 436 -25.37 -6.53 20.72
N ALA A 437 -25.92 -5.93 21.78
CA ALA A 437 -25.24 -5.68 23.06
C ALA A 437 -24.60 -6.95 23.66
N ALA A 438 -25.08 -8.14 23.29
CA ALA A 438 -24.53 -9.42 23.67
C ALA A 438 -23.10 -9.66 23.16
N MET A 439 -22.75 -9.20 21.94
CA MET A 439 -21.38 -9.33 21.43
C MET A 439 -20.43 -8.30 22.04
N VAL A 440 -20.94 -7.13 22.44
CA VAL A 440 -20.17 -6.12 23.19
C VAL A 440 -19.85 -6.64 24.60
N ALA A 441 -20.80 -7.33 25.24
CA ALA A 441 -20.56 -8.04 26.50
C ALA A 441 -19.52 -9.16 26.33
N ALA A 442 -19.62 -9.98 25.28
CA ALA A 442 -18.67 -11.05 25.00
C ALA A 442 -17.25 -10.53 24.69
N ALA A 443 -17.11 -9.43 23.95
CA ALA A 443 -15.82 -8.81 23.68
C ALA A 443 -15.22 -8.14 24.93
N ALA A 444 -16.05 -7.55 25.80
CA ALA A 444 -15.62 -7.02 27.08
C ALA A 444 -15.17 -8.15 28.05
N GLU A 445 -15.84 -9.29 28.03
CA GLU A 445 -15.43 -10.49 28.77
C GLU A 445 -14.13 -11.10 28.22
N ALA A 446 -13.98 -11.19 26.90
CA ALA A 446 -12.75 -11.67 26.26
C ALA A 446 -11.56 -10.75 26.56
N LYS A 447 -11.77 -9.42 26.57
CA LYS A 447 -10.76 -8.45 26.97
C LYS A 447 -10.37 -8.61 28.45
N LYS A 448 -11.35 -8.76 29.36
CA LYS A 448 -11.09 -9.05 30.78
C LYS A 448 -10.32 -10.36 30.98
N ALA A 449 -10.63 -11.40 30.22
CA ALA A 449 -9.93 -12.68 30.27
C ALA A 449 -8.48 -12.56 29.78
N ALA A 450 -8.24 -11.82 28.69
CA ALA A 450 -6.90 -11.55 28.16
C ALA A 450 -6.05 -10.71 29.13
N ASP A 451 -6.63 -9.67 29.72
CA ASP A 451 -5.95 -8.82 30.71
C ASP A 451 -5.60 -9.63 31.98
N LYS A 452 -6.50 -10.52 32.43
CA LYS A 452 -6.25 -11.43 33.56
C LYS A 452 -5.13 -12.44 33.25
N ALA A 453 -5.14 -13.06 32.07
CA ALA A 453 -4.08 -13.98 31.65
C ALA A 453 -2.71 -13.27 31.55
N ARG A 454 -2.69 -12.01 31.09
CA ARG A 454 -1.48 -11.19 31.04
C ARG A 454 -0.95 -10.83 32.43
N ALA A 455 -1.83 -10.53 33.38
CA ALA A 455 -1.47 -10.25 34.77
C ALA A 455 -0.97 -11.50 35.51
N GLU A 456 -1.56 -12.67 35.24
CA GLU A 456 -1.10 -13.95 35.80
C GLU A 456 0.26 -14.36 35.23
N LYS A 457 0.49 -14.16 33.93
CA LYS A 457 1.80 -14.37 33.30
C LYS A 457 2.88 -13.42 33.84
N ALA A 458 2.55 -12.15 34.07
CA ALA A 458 3.47 -11.17 34.68
C ALA A 458 3.84 -11.53 36.13
N LYS A 459 2.89 -12.08 36.91
CA LYS A 459 3.16 -12.61 38.26
C LYS A 459 4.03 -13.86 38.24
N ALA A 460 3.83 -14.76 37.28
CA ALA A 460 4.65 -15.96 37.11
C ALA A 460 6.10 -15.63 36.70
N GLU A 461 6.32 -14.50 36.01
CA GLU A 461 7.63 -14.03 35.55
C GLU A 461 8.31 -13.04 36.53
N GLY A 462 7.75 -12.80 37.72
CA GLY A 462 8.38 -12.00 38.79
C GLY A 462 8.54 -10.50 38.48
N LYS A 463 7.78 -9.95 37.54
CA LYS A 463 7.83 -8.53 37.17
C LYS A 463 6.71 -7.73 37.84
N GLU A 464 7.06 -6.58 38.40
CA GLU A 464 6.12 -5.69 39.10
C GLU A 464 5.08 -5.10 38.13
N VAL A 465 3.79 -5.17 38.49
CA VAL A 465 2.67 -4.67 37.69
C VAL A 465 2.45 -3.18 38.00
N PRO A 466 2.42 -2.26 37.01
CA PRO A 466 2.14 -0.86 37.29
C PRO A 466 0.67 -0.66 37.70
N LYS A 467 0.46 0.09 38.78
CA LYS A 467 -0.86 0.46 39.32
C LYS A 467 -1.56 1.45 38.38
N PRO A 468 -2.88 1.32 38.11
CA PRO A 468 -3.60 2.29 37.28
C PRO A 468 -3.64 3.66 37.98
N PRO A 469 -3.62 4.78 37.23
CA PRO A 469 -3.71 6.11 37.79
C PRO A 469 -5.06 6.33 38.49
N GLY A 470 -5.01 6.88 39.70
CA GLY A 470 -6.18 7.10 40.57
C GLY A 470 -7.19 8.09 40.00
N GLU A 471 -8.47 7.78 40.20
CA GLU A 471 -9.60 8.65 39.88
C GLU A 471 -9.52 9.98 40.64
N ALA A 472 -9.68 11.08 39.91
CA ALA A 472 -9.91 12.40 40.49
C ALA A 472 -11.35 12.50 41.06
N PRO A 473 -11.58 13.22 42.17
CA PRO A 473 -12.91 13.32 42.78
C PRO A 473 -13.88 14.15 41.91
N PRO A 474 -15.20 13.92 42.03
CA PRO A 474 -16.19 14.50 41.12
C PRO A 474 -16.41 15.99 41.41
N ALA A 475 -16.44 16.79 40.34
CA ALA A 475 -16.86 18.17 40.38
C ALA A 475 -18.39 18.26 40.60
N ALA A 476 -18.79 19.22 41.44
CA ALA A 476 -20.16 19.46 41.87
C ALA A 476 -21.12 19.85 40.73
N ALA A 477 -22.40 19.55 40.98
CA ALA A 477 -23.54 19.68 40.08
C ALA A 477 -23.78 21.12 39.55
N ALA A 478 -24.08 21.21 38.25
CA ALA A 478 -24.85 22.30 37.66
C ALA A 478 -25.97 21.69 36.80
N GLY A 479 -27.17 22.28 36.92
CA GLY A 479 -28.48 21.68 36.63
C GLY A 479 -28.74 21.16 35.22
N ALA A 480 -29.60 20.14 35.16
CA ALA A 480 -30.22 19.62 33.95
C ALA A 480 -31.38 20.52 33.45
N PRO A 481 -31.63 20.63 32.13
CA PRO A 481 -32.91 21.10 31.60
C PRO A 481 -33.91 19.92 31.45
N PRO A 482 -35.24 20.19 31.46
CA PRO A 482 -36.28 19.15 31.52
C PRO A 482 -36.58 18.49 30.16
N PRO A 483 -37.31 17.35 30.14
CA PRO A 483 -37.47 16.51 28.95
C PRO A 483 -38.57 16.99 28.00
N ALA A 484 -38.41 16.58 26.74
CA ALA A 484 -39.26 16.89 25.60
C ALA A 484 -40.71 16.39 25.73
N GLY A 485 -41.66 17.23 25.36
CA GLY A 485 -43.09 16.91 25.24
C GLY A 485 -43.63 17.23 23.84
N ALA A 486 -44.33 16.24 23.28
CA ALA A 486 -45.39 16.28 22.27
C ALA A 486 -45.14 17.00 20.92
N THR A 487 -45.01 16.19 19.87
CA THR A 487 -45.02 16.56 18.45
C THR A 487 -46.43 16.93 17.97
N ALA A 488 -46.56 18.14 17.38
CA ALA A 488 -47.65 18.58 16.50
C ALA A 488 -47.08 18.79 15.07
N PRO A 489 -47.91 18.75 14.00
CA PRO A 489 -47.44 18.43 12.66
C PRO A 489 -46.64 19.56 12.01
N ALA A 490 -45.60 19.18 11.26
CA ALA A 490 -44.70 20.09 10.57
C ALA A 490 -45.44 20.94 9.53
N ALA A 491 -45.30 22.27 9.66
CA ALA A 491 -45.63 23.22 8.61
C ALA A 491 -44.63 23.10 7.44
N ALA A 492 -45.14 23.24 6.22
CA ALA A 492 -44.36 23.18 4.98
C ALA A 492 -43.24 24.25 4.95
N PRO A 493 -42.09 23.97 4.28
CA PRO A 493 -41.03 24.97 4.12
C PRO A 493 -41.50 26.10 3.19
N PRO A 494 -41.06 27.36 3.40
CA PRO A 494 -41.39 28.46 2.51
C PRO A 494 -40.75 28.26 1.13
N ALA A 495 -41.49 28.63 0.09
CA ALA A 495 -41.08 28.53 -1.30
C ALA A 495 -39.78 29.33 -1.57
N ALA A 496 -38.88 28.73 -2.35
CA ALA A 496 -37.67 29.38 -2.84
C ALA A 496 -38.03 30.59 -3.71
N ALA A 497 -37.33 31.71 -3.50
CA ALA A 497 -37.48 32.91 -4.31
C ALA A 497 -37.10 32.64 -5.79
N PRO A 498 -37.81 33.23 -6.77
CA PRO A 498 -37.50 33.04 -8.18
C PRO A 498 -36.16 33.72 -8.56
N PRO A 499 -35.44 33.21 -9.57
CA PRO A 499 -34.22 33.84 -10.06
C PRO A 499 -34.51 35.20 -10.71
N PRO A 500 -33.56 36.14 -10.71
CA PRO A 500 -33.75 37.45 -11.33
C PRO A 500 -33.97 37.33 -12.85
N ALA A 501 -34.89 38.15 -13.36
CA ALA A 501 -35.29 38.19 -14.76
C ALA A 501 -34.12 38.50 -15.70
N ALA A 502 -34.06 37.78 -16.82
CA ALA A 502 -33.11 38.01 -17.89
C ALA A 502 -33.30 39.42 -18.50
N ALA A 503 -32.19 40.14 -18.67
CA ALA A 503 -32.18 41.43 -19.35
C ALA A 503 -32.56 41.28 -20.84
N PRO A 504 -33.32 42.23 -21.42
CA PRO A 504 -33.73 42.16 -22.82
C PRO A 504 -32.55 42.41 -23.78
N PRO A 505 -32.59 41.82 -24.99
CA PRO A 505 -31.52 41.98 -25.97
C PRO A 505 -31.51 43.40 -26.56
N ALA A 506 -30.31 44.00 -26.63
CA ALA A 506 -30.10 45.27 -27.31
C ALA A 506 -30.33 45.13 -28.82
N LYS A 507 -31.14 46.03 -29.39
CA LYS A 507 -31.40 46.15 -30.83
C LYS A 507 -30.25 46.88 -31.54
N GLY A 508 -29.68 46.22 -32.55
CA GLY A 508 -29.35 46.76 -33.88
C GLY A 508 -28.26 47.84 -34.04
N ALA A 509 -27.16 47.46 -34.70
CA ALA A 509 -26.37 48.34 -35.58
C ALA A 509 -25.87 47.54 -36.81
N PRO A 510 -25.66 48.18 -37.98
CA PRO A 510 -25.80 47.58 -39.33
C PRO A 510 -24.50 46.96 -39.90
N PRO A 511 -24.56 46.21 -41.03
CA PRO A 511 -23.41 45.49 -41.57
C PRO A 511 -22.62 46.32 -42.61
N PRO A 512 -21.29 46.09 -42.68
CA PRO A 512 -20.63 45.85 -43.97
C PRO A 512 -19.49 44.79 -43.83
N ALA A 513 -18.89 44.13 -44.81
CA ALA A 513 -19.07 43.92 -46.25
C ALA A 513 -18.33 42.60 -46.60
N LYS A 514 -18.57 42.06 -47.80
CA LYS A 514 -17.97 40.84 -48.38
C LYS A 514 -16.43 40.86 -48.38
N GLY A 515 -15.78 39.72 -48.09
CA GLY A 515 -14.35 39.52 -48.37
C GLY A 515 -13.78 38.14 -48.03
N ALA A 516 -13.51 37.35 -49.07
CA ALA A 516 -12.49 36.30 -49.27
C ALA A 516 -12.34 35.09 -48.29
N SER A 517 -12.40 33.90 -48.87
CA SER A 517 -12.03 32.60 -48.29
C SER A 517 -10.56 32.52 -47.83
N PRO A 518 -10.23 31.81 -46.74
CA PRO A 518 -8.84 31.47 -46.43
C PRO A 518 -8.41 30.20 -47.17
N GLY A 519 -7.39 30.34 -48.02
CA GLY A 519 -6.70 29.25 -48.71
C GLY A 519 -5.78 28.43 -47.79
N ALA A 520 -5.37 27.28 -48.31
CA ALA A 520 -4.55 26.25 -47.67
C ALA A 520 -3.19 26.76 -47.13
N PRO A 521 -2.61 26.10 -46.10
CA PRO A 521 -1.29 26.45 -45.59
C PRO A 521 -0.16 25.96 -46.52
N PRO A 522 0.99 26.67 -46.60
CA PRO A 522 2.11 26.30 -47.46
C PRO A 522 2.98 25.18 -46.83
N PRO A 523 3.76 24.45 -47.65
CA PRO A 523 4.58 23.33 -47.17
C PRO A 523 5.83 23.79 -46.39
N ALA A 524 6.22 22.98 -45.40
CA ALA A 524 7.36 23.22 -44.53
C ALA A 524 8.72 23.06 -45.25
N ALA A 525 9.66 23.96 -44.96
CA ALA A 525 11.04 23.92 -45.43
C ALA A 525 11.88 22.85 -44.66
N PRO A 526 12.93 22.26 -45.29
CA PRO A 526 13.74 21.21 -44.67
C PRO A 526 14.75 21.77 -43.66
N PRO A 527 15.22 20.95 -42.69
CA PRO A 527 16.11 21.42 -41.63
C PRO A 527 17.54 21.63 -42.13
N ALA A 528 18.14 22.73 -41.69
CA ALA A 528 19.55 23.05 -41.89
C ALA A 528 20.45 22.15 -41.03
N LYS A 529 21.51 21.62 -41.64
CA LYS A 529 22.60 20.89 -40.97
C LYS A 529 23.35 21.81 -40.00
N LYS A 530 23.56 21.36 -38.77
CA LYS A 530 24.81 21.51 -38.01
C LYS A 530 24.88 20.47 -36.90
#